data_AF-F8QJ75-F1
#
_entry.id   AF-F8QJ75-F1
#
_cell.length_a   1.000
_cell.length_b   1.000
_cell.length_c   1.000
_cell.angle_alpha   90.00
_cell.angle_beta   90.00
_cell.angle_gamma   90.00
#
_symmetry.space_group_name_H-M   'P 1'
#
loop_
_entity.id
_entity.type
_entity.pdbx_description
1 polymer ?
#
loop_
_entity_poly.entity_id
_entity_poly.type
_entity_poly.pdbx_seq_one_letter_code
_entity_poly.pdbx_strand_id
1 'polypeptide(L)'
;MKKPRALFDKLGEIETKIVERIKSNNFVSSSGNEKFWRTHCFIVQLVKGENTDLKSGNHKKLFCSDGVPVRKDFPDELPPWPQPQGIFVNGTHFHPRVFLSTIREIYEKVIIEGGNGADLEMEYQAFAAMLVKRMTPPIPNSPVLFRLYESLTLSPPMPDLVKEH
;
A
#
# COMPACT_ATOMS: atom_id res chain seq x y z
N MET A 1 17.38 11.41 -13.92
CA MET A 1 15.96 11.41 -13.49
C MET A 1 15.04 11.44 -14.71
N LYS A 2 14.42 10.31 -15.07
CA LYS A 2 13.37 10.15 -16.10
C LYS A 2 12.49 8.97 -15.62
N LYS A 3 11.18 9.01 -15.42
CA LYS A 3 10.13 10.04 -15.29
C LYS A 3 9.03 9.40 -14.39
N PRO A 4 8.46 10.10 -13.40
CA PRO A 4 7.30 9.65 -12.62
C PRO A 4 6.08 9.27 -13.49
N ARG A 5 5.98 9.86 -14.68
CA ARG A 5 4.88 9.69 -15.65
C ARG A 5 4.59 8.25 -16.09
N ALA A 6 5.60 7.42 -16.34
CA ALA A 6 5.37 6.05 -16.82
C ALA A 6 4.70 5.16 -15.76
N LEU A 7 4.95 5.44 -14.48
CA LEU A 7 4.25 4.79 -13.37
C LEU A 7 2.78 5.26 -13.33
N PHE A 8 2.56 6.56 -13.51
CA PHE A 8 1.22 7.14 -13.54
C PHE A 8 0.38 6.67 -14.75
N ASP A 9 0.97 6.53 -15.93
CA ASP A 9 0.30 6.01 -17.12
C ASP A 9 -0.14 4.55 -16.90
N LYS A 10 0.68 3.75 -16.21
CA LYS A 10 0.36 2.35 -15.91
C LYS A 10 -0.73 2.18 -14.86
N LEU A 11 -0.77 3.06 -13.87
CA LEU A 11 -1.87 3.12 -12.90
C LEU A 11 -3.19 3.47 -13.61
N GLY A 12 -3.18 4.41 -14.55
CA GLY A 12 -4.36 4.73 -15.38
C GLY A 12 -4.83 3.57 -16.27
N GLU A 13 -3.92 2.78 -16.84
CA GLU A 13 -4.29 1.57 -17.60
C GLU A 13 -4.97 0.51 -16.73
N ILE A 14 -4.52 0.34 -15.47
CA ILE A 14 -5.11 -0.61 -14.52
C ILE A 14 -6.50 -0.13 -14.09
N GLU A 15 -6.64 1.16 -13.80
CA GLU A 15 -7.91 1.79 -13.46
C GLU A 15 -8.95 1.61 -14.59
N THR A 16 -8.55 1.85 -15.84
CA THR A 16 -9.41 1.65 -17.02
C THR A 16 -9.92 0.22 -17.09
N LYS A 17 -9.05 -0.78 -16.88
CA LYS A 17 -9.43 -2.20 -16.89
C LYS A 17 -10.35 -2.58 -15.73
N ILE A 18 -10.19 -1.99 -14.55
CA ILE A 18 -11.07 -2.21 -13.41
C ILE A 18 -12.47 -1.65 -13.73
N VAL A 19 -12.56 -0.43 -14.25
CA VAL A 19 -13.81 0.22 -14.62
C VAL A 19 -14.55 -0.54 -15.72
N GLU A 20 -13.84 -0.99 -16.76
CA GLU A 20 -14.43 -1.81 -17.83
C GLU A 20 -15.00 -3.13 -17.32
N ARG A 21 -14.30 -3.81 -16.40
CA ARG A 21 -14.74 -5.09 -15.82
C ARG A 21 -15.94 -4.93 -14.90
N ILE A 22 -16.02 -3.83 -14.15
CA ILE A 22 -17.21 -3.49 -13.36
C ILE A 22 -18.41 -3.22 -14.28
N LYS A 23 -18.24 -2.41 -15.33
CA LYS A 23 -19.32 -2.10 -16.29
C LYS A 23 -19.82 -3.34 -17.04
N SER A 24 -18.91 -4.24 -17.42
CA SER A 24 -19.24 -5.45 -18.17
C SER A 24 -19.65 -6.65 -17.30
N ASN A 25 -19.56 -6.53 -15.96
CA ASN A 25 -19.77 -7.62 -15.01
C ASN A 25 -18.93 -8.89 -15.32
N ASN A 26 -17.79 -8.71 -16.02
CA ASN A 26 -16.91 -9.79 -16.46
C ASN A 26 -15.63 -9.79 -15.62
N PHE A 27 -15.60 -10.70 -14.66
CA PHE A 27 -14.50 -10.84 -13.72
C PHE A 27 -13.57 -12.02 -14.04
N VAL A 28 -13.70 -12.64 -15.21
CA VAL A 28 -12.89 -13.81 -15.56
C VAL A 28 -11.44 -13.38 -15.80
N SER A 29 -10.50 -13.99 -15.07
CA SER A 29 -9.05 -13.83 -15.28
C SER A 29 -8.57 -14.68 -16.45
N SER A 30 -7.30 -14.52 -16.84
CA SER A 30 -6.66 -15.40 -17.84
C SER A 30 -6.59 -16.87 -17.39
N SER A 31 -6.72 -17.15 -16.09
CA SER A 31 -6.82 -18.51 -15.54
C SER A 31 -8.26 -19.03 -15.44
N GLY A 32 -9.25 -18.29 -15.95
CA GLY A 32 -10.66 -18.67 -15.88
C GLY A 32 -11.31 -18.41 -14.51
N ASN A 33 -10.58 -17.87 -13.53
CA ASN A 33 -11.05 -17.67 -12.17
C ASN A 33 -11.53 -16.22 -11.96
N GLU A 34 -12.65 -16.05 -11.27
CA GLU A 34 -13.22 -14.74 -11.00
C GLU A 34 -12.83 -14.15 -9.63
N LYS A 35 -12.32 -14.96 -8.70
CA LYS A 35 -12.07 -14.57 -7.30
C LYS A 35 -11.15 -13.36 -7.18
N PHE A 36 -10.10 -13.30 -8.00
CA PHE A 36 -9.18 -12.17 -8.06
C PHE A 36 -9.93 -10.88 -8.43
N TRP A 37 -10.54 -10.82 -9.61
CA TRP A 37 -11.21 -9.61 -10.09
C TRP A 37 -12.44 -9.26 -9.26
N ARG A 38 -13.21 -10.24 -8.75
CA ARG A 38 -14.31 -9.96 -7.81
C ARG A 38 -13.80 -9.36 -6.50
N THR A 39 -12.73 -9.88 -5.94
CA THR A 39 -12.18 -9.31 -4.70
C THR A 39 -11.64 -7.90 -4.98
N HIS A 40 -10.94 -7.68 -6.08
CA HIS A 40 -10.24 -6.43 -6.34
C HIS A 40 -11.15 -5.33 -6.93
N CYS A 41 -12.10 -5.66 -7.81
CA CYS A 41 -13.08 -4.70 -8.32
C CYS A 41 -14.10 -4.26 -7.25
N PHE A 42 -14.44 -5.13 -6.29
CA PHE A 42 -15.35 -4.77 -5.19
C PHE A 42 -14.63 -4.15 -3.98
N ILE A 43 -13.32 -4.39 -3.79
CA ILE A 43 -12.50 -3.57 -2.86
C ILE A 43 -12.43 -2.10 -3.32
N VAL A 44 -12.53 -1.84 -4.62
CA VAL A 44 -12.60 -0.48 -5.17
C VAL A 44 -13.97 0.18 -4.89
N GLN A 45 -15.02 -0.59 -4.57
CA GLN A 45 -16.28 -0.07 -4.05
C GLN A 45 -16.20 0.20 -2.54
N LEU A 46 -15.96 1.47 -2.21
CA LEU A 46 -16.69 2.22 -1.18
C LEU A 46 -17.06 1.47 0.11
N VAL A 47 -16.09 0.98 0.88
CA VAL A 47 -16.34 0.69 2.30
C VAL A 47 -15.60 1.73 3.14
N LYS A 48 -16.33 2.79 3.51
CA LYS A 48 -16.05 3.59 4.69
C LYS A 48 -16.32 2.69 5.90
N GLY A 49 -15.40 1.78 6.19
CA GLY A 49 -15.50 0.86 7.31
C GLY A 49 -15.04 1.58 8.56
N GLU A 50 -15.96 1.78 9.50
CA GLU A 50 -15.68 2.37 10.80
C GLU A 50 -14.56 1.58 11.51
N ASN A 51 -13.47 2.27 11.82
CA ASN A 51 -12.38 1.79 12.65
C ASN A 51 -12.94 1.48 14.04
N THR A 52 -13.24 0.20 14.31
CA THR A 52 -13.58 -0.25 15.66
C THR A 52 -12.34 -0.85 16.31
N ASP A 53 -11.96 -0.22 17.43
CA ASP A 53 -11.09 -0.69 18.51
C ASP A 53 -9.55 -0.73 18.30
N LEU A 54 -8.94 0.45 18.18
CA LEU A 54 -7.56 0.68 18.62
C LEU A 54 -7.59 1.17 20.09
N LYS A 55 -7.57 0.24 21.04
CA LYS A 55 -7.38 0.59 22.46
C LYS A 55 -5.99 1.19 22.66
N SER A 56 -5.99 2.40 23.20
CA SER A 56 -4.83 3.07 23.82
C SER A 56 -4.06 2.09 24.72
N GLY A 57 -2.85 1.74 24.28
CA GLY A 57 -1.95 0.87 25.01
C GLY A 57 -0.58 1.51 25.09
N ASN A 58 -0.09 1.71 26.32
CA ASN A 58 1.28 2.13 26.63
C ASN A 58 2.30 1.51 25.66
N HIS A 59 3.20 2.34 25.12
CA HIS A 59 4.25 1.93 24.19
C HIS A 59 4.89 0.59 24.62
N LYS A 60 4.70 -0.47 23.82
CA LYS A 60 5.46 -1.70 24.03
C LYS A 60 6.87 -1.43 23.49
N LYS A 61 7.91 -1.76 24.26
CA LYS A 61 9.34 -1.43 24.01
C LYS A 61 9.93 -1.87 22.65
N LEU A 62 9.13 -2.42 21.74
CA LEU A 62 9.56 -3.02 20.47
C LEU A 62 8.97 -2.33 19.23
N PHE A 63 7.94 -1.49 19.36
CA PHE A 63 7.33 -0.79 18.22
C PHE A 63 6.65 0.55 18.62
N CYS A 64 6.53 1.46 17.65
CA CYS A 64 5.91 2.78 17.79
C CYS A 64 4.37 2.71 17.82
N SER A 65 3.70 3.84 18.07
CA SER A 65 2.23 3.93 18.10
C SER A 65 1.55 3.64 16.75
N ASP A 66 2.28 3.75 15.65
CA ASP A 66 1.87 3.38 14.28
C ASP A 66 2.20 1.91 13.93
N GLY A 67 2.71 1.15 14.90
CA GLY A 67 3.09 -0.24 14.75
C GLY A 67 4.45 -0.44 14.08
N VAL A 68 5.20 0.61 13.73
CA VAL A 68 6.54 0.51 13.15
C VAL A 68 7.51 -0.12 14.17
N PRO A 69 8.31 -1.13 13.79
CA PRO A 69 9.30 -1.74 14.69
C PRO A 69 10.38 -0.73 15.13
N VAL A 70 10.85 -0.83 16.38
CA VAL A 70 11.88 0.06 16.98
C VAL A 70 12.98 -0.76 17.68
N ARG A 71 13.29 -1.94 17.15
CA ARG A 71 14.28 -2.85 17.75
C ARG A 71 15.68 -2.65 17.13
N LYS A 72 16.72 -2.76 17.95
CA LYS A 72 18.13 -2.52 17.55
C LYS A 72 18.68 -3.59 16.60
N ASP A 73 18.09 -4.77 16.61
CA ASP A 73 18.42 -5.94 15.79
C ASP A 73 17.56 -6.02 14.51
N PHE A 74 16.92 -4.92 14.11
CA PHE A 74 16.19 -4.89 12.84
C PHE A 74 17.19 -5.07 11.68
N PRO A 75 17.05 -6.11 10.85
CA PRO A 75 18.05 -6.44 9.82
C PRO A 75 18.08 -5.42 8.67
N ASP A 76 17.00 -4.63 8.55
CA ASP A 76 16.79 -3.62 7.53
C ASP A 76 16.98 -2.19 8.10
N GLU A 77 16.90 -1.19 7.22
CA GLU A 77 16.59 0.17 7.68
C GLU A 77 15.14 0.24 8.19
N LEU A 78 14.89 0.99 9.27
CA LEU A 78 13.54 1.13 9.83
C LEU A 78 12.61 1.90 8.89
N PRO A 79 11.29 1.60 8.88
CA PRO A 79 10.29 2.47 8.27
C PRO A 79 10.38 3.90 8.83
N PRO A 80 10.26 4.95 8.01
CA PRO A 80 10.22 6.34 8.47
C PRO A 80 9.04 6.56 9.42
N TRP A 81 9.21 7.37 10.45
CA TRP A 81 8.13 7.70 11.40
C TRP A 81 7.65 9.15 11.19
N PRO A 82 6.34 9.45 11.38
CA PRO A 82 5.24 8.53 11.70
C PRO A 82 4.66 7.85 10.45
N GLN A 83 4.05 6.66 10.57
CA GLN A 83 3.33 5.99 9.49
C GLN A 83 1.81 6.02 9.70
N PRO A 84 1.01 5.94 8.63
CA PRO A 84 -0.42 5.76 8.72
C PRO A 84 -0.79 4.49 9.49
N GLN A 85 -1.81 4.61 10.34
CA GLN A 85 -2.24 3.55 11.23
C GLN A 85 -2.68 2.29 10.47
N GLY A 86 -2.32 1.12 11.03
CA GLY A 86 -2.77 -0.18 10.53
C GLY A 86 -1.97 -0.75 9.37
N ILE A 87 -1.00 -0.01 8.80
CA ILE A 87 -0.05 -0.56 7.81
C ILE A 87 0.93 -1.51 8.48
N PHE A 88 1.48 -1.08 9.61
CA PHE A 88 2.32 -1.90 10.47
C PHE A 88 1.52 -2.29 11.71
N VAL A 89 1.57 -3.58 12.07
CA VAL A 89 0.84 -4.09 13.23
C VAL A 89 1.81 -4.82 14.14
N ASN A 90 1.85 -4.39 15.41
CA ASN A 90 2.67 -4.96 16.47
C ASN A 90 4.19 -5.07 16.13
N GLY A 91 4.72 -4.24 15.24
CA GLY A 91 6.13 -4.29 14.80
C GLY A 91 6.53 -5.55 14.02
N THR A 92 5.56 -6.40 13.65
CA THR A 92 5.82 -7.75 13.12
C THR A 92 5.06 -8.03 11.84
N HIS A 93 3.94 -7.36 11.61
CA HIS A 93 3.08 -7.62 10.46
C HIS A 93 2.96 -6.37 9.59
N PHE A 94 2.89 -6.60 8.29
CA PHE A 94 2.59 -5.60 7.28
C PHE A 94 1.26 -5.93 6.62
N HIS A 95 0.33 -4.98 6.63
CA HIS A 95 -1.04 -5.17 6.16
C HIS A 95 -1.23 -4.53 4.78
N PRO A 96 -1.23 -5.32 3.70
CA PRO A 96 -1.13 -4.80 2.34
C PRO A 96 -2.41 -4.12 1.86
N ARG A 97 -3.57 -4.45 2.46
CA ARG A 97 -4.85 -3.79 2.14
C ARG A 97 -4.88 -2.35 2.62
N VAL A 98 -4.41 -2.11 3.84
CA VAL A 98 -4.32 -0.75 4.40
C VAL A 98 -3.31 0.05 3.61
N PHE A 99 -2.15 -0.53 3.32
CA PHE A 99 -1.13 0.06 2.43
C PHE A 99 -1.71 0.52 1.08
N LEU A 100 -2.50 -0.32 0.39
CA LEU A 100 -3.12 0.06 -0.88
C LEU A 100 -4.18 1.17 -0.73
N SER A 101 -4.99 1.14 0.35
CA SER A 101 -5.95 2.21 0.64
C SER A 101 -5.24 3.54 0.83
N THR A 102 -4.15 3.55 1.59
CA THR A 102 -3.34 4.75 1.82
C THR A 102 -2.73 5.30 0.53
N ILE A 103 -2.25 4.44 -0.39
CA ILE A 103 -1.80 4.89 -1.72
C ILE A 103 -2.92 5.61 -2.46
N ARG A 104 -4.13 5.04 -2.43
CA ARG A 104 -5.31 5.63 -3.06
C ARG A 104 -5.65 6.99 -2.44
N GLU A 105 -5.68 7.10 -1.12
CA GLU A 105 -5.99 8.36 -0.43
C GLU A 105 -4.99 9.47 -0.78
N ILE A 106 -3.69 9.14 -0.83
CA ILE A 106 -2.66 10.11 -1.26
C ILE A 106 -2.86 10.51 -2.73
N TYR A 107 -3.23 9.56 -3.59
CA TYR A 107 -3.52 9.85 -5.00
C TYR A 107 -4.71 10.80 -5.14
N GLU A 108 -5.81 10.56 -4.42
CA GLU A 108 -6.99 11.42 -4.42
C GLU A 108 -6.63 12.85 -3.99
N LYS A 109 -5.92 13.00 -2.87
CA LYS A 109 -5.52 14.31 -2.32
C LYS A 109 -4.54 15.09 -3.20
N VAL A 110 -3.55 14.42 -3.80
CA VAL A 110 -2.48 15.09 -4.55
C VAL A 110 -2.85 15.29 -6.01
N ILE A 111 -3.47 14.28 -6.64
CA ILE A 111 -3.70 14.27 -8.08
C ILE A 111 -5.10 14.77 -8.44
N ILE A 112 -6.13 14.28 -7.75
CA ILE A 112 -7.52 14.63 -8.08
C ILE A 112 -7.88 16.01 -7.54
N GLU A 113 -7.56 16.27 -6.28
CA GLU A 113 -7.82 17.56 -5.64
C GLU A 113 -6.80 18.65 -6.05
N GLY A 114 -5.74 18.27 -6.77
CA GLY A 114 -4.73 19.20 -7.29
C GLY A 114 -3.77 19.75 -6.22
N GLY A 115 -3.66 19.07 -5.07
CA GLY A 115 -2.72 19.43 -4.01
C GLY A 115 -1.26 19.26 -4.44
N ASN A 116 -0.36 20.12 -3.95
CA ASN A 116 1.08 20.01 -4.23
C ASN A 116 1.80 19.00 -3.29
N GLY A 117 1.04 18.32 -2.42
CA GLY A 117 1.56 17.39 -1.43
C GLY A 117 2.14 18.05 -0.17
N ALA A 118 2.47 19.34 -0.16
CA ALA A 118 3.09 20.01 0.98
C ALA A 118 2.17 20.07 2.22
N ASP A 119 0.85 20.08 2.00
CA ASP A 119 -0.16 20.10 3.05
C ASP A 119 -0.59 18.71 3.54
N LEU A 120 0.06 17.63 3.03
CA LEU A 120 -0.21 16.29 3.52
C LEU A 120 0.27 16.14 4.97
N GLU A 121 -0.53 15.42 5.75
CA GLU A 121 -0.15 15.00 7.11
C GLU A 121 1.22 14.31 7.11
N MET A 122 1.99 14.50 8.19
CA MET A 122 3.36 13.96 8.30
C MET A 122 3.42 12.45 8.08
N GLU A 123 2.36 11.72 8.47
CA GLU A 123 2.20 10.28 8.24
C GLU A 123 2.22 9.94 6.74
N TYR A 124 1.50 10.70 5.91
CA TYR A 124 1.48 10.50 4.47
C TYR A 124 2.80 10.87 3.79
N GLN A 125 3.51 11.88 4.32
CA GLN A 125 4.85 12.24 3.83
C GLN A 125 5.87 11.13 4.08
N ALA A 126 5.92 10.63 5.32
CA ALA A 126 6.78 9.53 5.70
C ALA A 126 6.40 8.23 4.96
N PHE A 127 5.11 7.98 4.74
CA PHE A 127 4.63 6.89 3.89
C PHE A 127 5.09 7.01 2.43
N ALA A 128 4.95 8.20 1.83
CA ALA A 128 5.38 8.43 0.46
C ALA A 128 6.90 8.25 0.30
N ALA A 129 7.68 8.73 1.28
CA ALA A 129 9.13 8.52 1.32
C ALA A 129 9.49 7.02 1.40
N MET A 130 8.78 6.26 2.23
CA MET A 130 8.93 4.80 2.31
C MET A 130 8.61 4.11 0.98
N LEU A 131 7.47 4.46 0.37
CA LEU A 131 7.00 3.87 -0.86
C LEU A 131 8.03 4.04 -1.99
N VAL A 132 8.51 5.27 -2.20
CA VAL A 132 9.52 5.58 -3.23
C VAL A 132 10.82 4.80 -2.99
N LYS A 133 11.25 4.70 -1.73
CA LYS A 133 12.51 4.04 -1.37
C LYS A 133 12.48 2.53 -1.59
N ARG A 134 11.34 1.89 -1.34
CA ARG A 134 11.23 0.41 -1.34
C ARG A 134 10.55 -0.19 -2.57
N MET A 135 9.98 0.61 -3.47
CA MET A 135 9.58 0.09 -4.78
C MET A 135 10.79 -0.43 -5.58
N THR A 136 10.59 -1.53 -6.29
CA THR A 136 11.58 -2.01 -7.26
C THR A 136 11.73 -1.00 -8.38
N PRO A 137 12.93 -0.84 -8.98
CA PRO A 137 13.09 0.01 -10.14
C PRO A 137 12.17 -0.46 -11.28
N PRO A 138 11.64 0.46 -12.09
CA PRO A 138 10.82 0.09 -13.24
C PRO A 138 11.71 -0.61 -14.28
N ILE A 139 11.56 -1.92 -14.39
CA ILE A 139 12.24 -2.76 -15.39
C ILE A 139 11.22 -3.08 -16.49
N PRO A 140 11.58 -2.96 -17.79
CA PRO A 140 10.68 -3.31 -18.89
C PRO A 140 10.12 -4.72 -18.72
N ASN A 141 8.80 -4.86 -18.91
CA ASN A 141 8.07 -6.13 -18.78
C ASN A 141 8.12 -6.81 -17.39
N SER A 142 8.57 -6.12 -16.35
CA SER A 142 8.52 -6.59 -14.96
C SER A 142 7.49 -5.77 -14.17
N PRO A 143 6.73 -6.40 -13.26
CA PRO A 143 5.92 -5.65 -12.31
C PRO A 143 6.82 -4.80 -11.39
N VAL A 144 6.30 -3.62 -11.01
CA VAL A 144 6.86 -2.83 -9.91
C VAL A 144 6.28 -3.39 -8.62
N LEU A 145 7.15 -3.87 -7.74
CA LEU A 145 6.77 -4.50 -6.49
C LEU A 145 7.29 -3.66 -5.32
N PHE A 146 6.58 -3.70 -4.19
CA PHE A 146 7.11 -3.18 -2.94
C PHE A 146 8.01 -4.23 -2.28
N ARG A 147 9.25 -3.87 -1.95
CA ARG A 147 10.17 -4.73 -1.20
C ARG A 147 9.81 -4.71 0.28
N LEU A 148 9.25 -5.80 0.78
CA LEU A 148 8.91 -5.94 2.19
C LEU A 148 10.17 -5.82 3.07
N TYR A 149 9.99 -5.42 4.32
CA TYR A 149 11.08 -5.48 5.30
C TYR A 149 11.29 -6.93 5.73
N GLU A 150 12.54 -7.39 5.82
CA GLU A 150 12.96 -8.77 6.09
C GLU A 150 12.28 -9.39 7.29
N SER A 151 12.08 -8.59 8.32
CA SER A 151 11.55 -9.07 9.58
C SER A 151 10.03 -8.88 9.74
N LEU A 152 9.34 -8.44 8.68
CA LEU A 152 7.89 -8.29 8.66
C LEU A 152 7.22 -9.42 7.89
N THR A 153 6.11 -9.89 8.44
CA THR A 153 5.25 -10.89 7.80
C THR A 153 4.11 -10.19 7.07
N LEU A 154 3.88 -10.57 5.82
CA LEU A 154 2.74 -10.09 5.03
C LEU A 154 1.44 -10.71 5.54
N SER A 155 0.48 -9.89 5.97
CA SER A 155 -0.78 -10.39 6.53
C SER A 155 -1.99 -9.56 6.10
N PRO A 156 -3.00 -10.17 5.43
CA PRO A 156 -3.00 -11.54 4.91
C PRO A 156 -1.99 -11.69 3.74
N PRO A 157 -1.56 -12.92 3.41
CA PRO A 157 -0.66 -13.16 2.28
C PRO A 157 -1.20 -12.56 0.97
N MET A 158 -0.36 -11.82 0.25
CA MET A 158 -0.71 -11.15 -1.00
C MET A 158 0.49 -11.10 -1.97
N PRO A 159 0.87 -12.25 -2.57
CA PRO A 159 2.11 -12.42 -3.32
C PRO A 159 2.18 -11.57 -4.61
N ASP A 160 1.04 -11.09 -5.12
CA ASP A 160 0.99 -10.32 -6.37
C ASP A 160 1.45 -8.85 -6.21
N LEU A 161 1.56 -8.34 -4.97
CA LEU A 161 1.90 -6.93 -4.71
C LEU A 161 3.29 -6.76 -4.08
N VAL A 162 3.71 -7.74 -3.29
CA VAL A 162 4.86 -7.61 -2.39
C VAL A 162 5.87 -8.68 -2.73
N LYS A 163 7.12 -8.26 -2.95
CA LYS A 163 8.23 -9.19 -3.08
C LYS A 163 8.74 -9.52 -1.68
N GLU A 164 8.48 -10.75 -1.24
CA GLU A 164 9.16 -11.38 -0.10
C GLU A 164 10.60 -11.76 -0.50
N HIS A 165 11.51 -11.86 0.47
CA HIS A 165 12.97 -11.94 0.24
C HIS A 165 13.42 -13.20 -0.48
#